data_AF-A0A972JZJ8-F1
#
_entry.id   AF-A0A972JZJ8-F1
#
_cell.length_a   1.000
_cell.length_b   1.000
_cell.length_c   1.000
_cell.angle_alpha   90.00
_cell.angle_beta   90.00
_cell.angle_gamma   90.00
#
_symmetry.space_group_name_H-M   'P 1'
#
loop_
_entity.id
_entity.type
_entity.pdbx_description
1 polymer ?
#
loop_
_entity_poly.entity_id
_entity_poly.type
_entity_poly.pdbx_seq_one_letter_code
_entity_poly.pdbx_strand_id
1 'polypeptide(L)'
;MVERICPTCQHGNLLESRFCNKCGAALEWQLPARRGEFGMTIAGRQLPVTWQQFGKTVAISAAALAAEVGIAWLRRRIEAGSNTTTSSSTELAARSPTVPTTTFTTKPQSNVTIMSQRVVDIFDNGSGERRIVERTLWQRIEE
;
A
#
# COMPACT_ATOMS: atom_id res chain seq x y z
N MET A 1 27.13 51.99 22.08
CA MET A 1 26.02 52.77 21.51
C MET A 1 25.27 51.83 20.58
N VAL A 2 23.98 51.58 20.82
CA VAL A 2 23.21 50.62 20.00
C VAL A 2 22.41 51.40 18.97
N GLU A 3 22.66 51.13 17.70
CA GLU A 3 22.09 51.86 16.56
C GLU A 3 21.28 50.92 15.66
N ARG A 4 20.20 51.44 15.07
CA ARG A 4 19.41 50.75 14.03
C ARG A 4 19.84 51.24 12.65
N ILE A 5 20.19 50.31 11.77
CA ILE A 5 20.57 50.62 10.39
C ILE A 5 19.33 50.67 9.50
N CYS A 6 19.15 51.77 8.77
CA CYS A 6 18.06 51.90 7.80
C CYS A 6 18.24 50.92 6.63
N PRO A 7 17.25 50.11 6.26
CA PRO A 7 17.38 49.17 5.13
C PRO A 7 17.48 49.86 3.77
N THR A 8 16.96 51.08 3.64
CA THR A 8 16.93 51.82 2.37
C THR A 8 18.24 52.55 2.08
N CYS A 9 18.81 53.22 3.09
CA CYS A 9 19.98 54.09 2.90
C CYS A 9 21.19 53.76 3.79
N GLN A 10 21.08 52.69 4.59
CA GLN A 10 22.13 52.17 5.49
C GLN A 10 22.65 53.17 6.53
N HIS A 11 21.92 54.26 6.79
CA HIS A 11 22.26 55.20 7.83
C HIS A 11 21.99 54.63 9.22
N GLY A 12 22.87 54.90 10.19
CA GLY A 12 22.67 54.59 11.60
C GLY A 12 21.66 55.56 12.23
N ASN A 13 20.66 55.03 12.94
CA ASN A 13 19.64 55.81 13.64
C ASN A 13 19.56 55.35 15.09
N LEU A 14 18.97 56.18 15.95
CA LEU A 14 18.69 55.80 17.33
C LEU A 14 17.67 54.65 17.36
N LEU A 15 17.75 53.79 18.37
CA LEU A 15 16.84 52.65 18.55
C LEU A 15 15.36 53.05 18.63
N GLU A 16 15.09 54.25 19.13
CA GLU A 16 13.75 54.80 19.35
C GLU A 16 13.16 55.48 18.10
N SER A 17 14.00 55.76 17.09
CA SER A 17 13.56 56.39 15.85
C SER A 17 12.65 55.46 15.05
N ARG A 18 11.41 55.88 14.80
CA ARG A 18 10.46 55.15 13.93
C ARG A 18 10.72 55.34 12.44
N PHE A 19 11.40 56.42 12.07
CA PHE A 19 11.78 56.76 10.70
C PHE A 19 13.26 57.07 10.62
N CYS A 20 13.85 56.89 9.44
CA CYS A 20 15.24 57.21 9.21
C CYS A 20 15.46 58.73 9.16
N ASN A 21 16.41 59.22 9.95
CA ASN A 21 16.78 60.64 10.00
C ASN A 21 17.42 61.17 8.71
N LYS A 22 17.85 60.26 7.81
CA LYS A 22 18.49 60.63 6.53
C LYS A 22 17.53 60.58 5.34
N CYS A 23 16.74 59.52 5.21
CA CYS A 23 15.89 59.31 4.04
C CYS A 23 14.38 59.29 4.34
N GLY A 24 13.97 59.39 5.61
CA GLY A 24 12.56 59.36 6.01
C GLY A 24 11.89 57.98 5.94
N ALA A 25 12.58 56.93 5.50
CA ALA A 25 12.00 55.59 5.42
C ALA A 25 11.63 55.04 6.80
N ALA A 26 10.50 54.35 6.91
CA ALA A 26 10.07 53.71 8.15
C ALA A 26 11.06 52.63 8.58
N LEU A 27 11.46 52.68 9.86
CA LEU A 27 12.33 51.70 10.53
C LEU A 27 11.53 50.65 11.32
N GLU A 28 10.19 50.77 11.32
CA GLU A 28 9.30 49.82 11.99
C GLU A 28 9.43 48.41 11.40
N TRP A 29 9.41 47.44 12.32
CA TRP A 29 9.59 46.01 12.10
C TRP A 29 8.80 45.49 10.89
N GLN A 30 9.50 45.18 9.81
CA GLN A 30 9.14 44.02 9.01
C GLN A 30 9.46 42.78 9.86
N LEU A 31 8.59 42.44 10.82
CA LEU A 31 8.51 41.02 11.19
C LEU A 31 8.31 40.29 9.86
N PRO A 32 9.14 39.30 9.51
CA PRO A 32 8.85 38.47 8.36
C PRO A 32 7.43 37.96 8.60
N ALA A 33 6.47 38.40 7.78
CA ALA A 33 5.20 37.72 7.71
C ALA A 33 5.57 36.25 7.51
N ARG A 34 5.27 35.38 8.48
CA ARG A 34 5.50 33.93 8.34
C ARG A 34 4.92 33.59 6.99
N ARG A 35 5.79 33.32 6.00
CA ARG A 35 5.38 32.85 4.68
C ARG A 35 4.47 31.67 4.97
N GLY A 36 3.20 31.80 4.59
CA GLY A 36 2.12 30.94 5.03
C GLY A 36 2.51 29.48 4.88
N GLU A 37 2.78 28.82 6.00
CA GLU A 37 2.60 27.39 6.07
C GLU A 37 1.09 27.19 6.03
N PHE A 38 0.60 26.72 4.90
CA PHE A 38 -0.78 26.29 4.69
C PHE A 38 -1.07 25.05 5.55
N GLY A 39 -1.06 25.21 6.87
CA GLY A 39 -1.63 24.24 7.79
C GLY A 39 -3.14 24.34 7.68
N MET A 40 -3.77 23.35 7.05
CA MET A 40 -5.23 23.24 7.03
C MET A 40 -5.75 23.15 8.46
N THR A 41 -6.45 24.18 8.90
CA THR A 41 -7.18 24.20 10.17
C THR A 41 -8.53 23.54 9.98
N ILE A 42 -8.69 22.34 10.51
CA ILE A 42 -10.00 21.68 10.64
C ILE A 42 -10.42 21.81 12.11
N ALA A 43 -11.59 22.43 12.35
CA ALA A 43 -12.17 22.60 13.69
C ALA A 43 -11.25 23.26 14.73
N GLY A 44 -10.50 24.30 14.34
CA GLY A 44 -9.69 25.11 15.27
C GLY A 44 -8.45 24.42 15.84
N ARG A 45 -8.14 23.19 15.41
CA ARG A 45 -6.90 22.49 15.75
C ARG A 45 -5.97 22.49 14.55
N GLN A 46 -4.78 23.04 14.74
CA GLN A 46 -3.71 23.01 13.76
C GLN A 46 -3.15 21.57 13.72
N LEU A 47 -3.63 20.79 12.76
CA LEU A 47 -3.17 19.42 12.60
C LEU A 47 -1.81 19.45 11.88
N PRO A 48 -0.77 18.80 12.41
CA PRO A 48 0.55 18.74 11.77
C PRO A 48 0.58 17.78 10.58
N VAL A 49 -0.52 17.68 9.82
CA VAL A 49 -0.54 16.92 8.58
C VAL A 49 0.05 17.78 7.48
N THR A 50 1.27 17.44 7.09
CA THR A 50 1.88 18.00 5.91
C THR A 50 1.16 17.48 4.67
N TRP A 51 1.18 18.25 3.57
CA TRP A 51 0.54 17.82 2.32
C TRP A 51 1.08 16.45 1.82
N GLN A 52 2.34 16.17 2.15
CA GLN A 52 3.00 14.89 1.88
C GLN A 52 2.38 13.70 2.64
N GLN A 53 1.95 13.89 3.89
CA GLN A 53 1.34 12.82 4.67
C GLN A 53 -0.03 12.44 4.13
N PHE A 54 -0.87 13.43 3.80
CA PHE A 54 -2.16 13.17 3.16
C PHE A 54 -2.00 12.52 1.77
N GLY A 55 -1.03 12.98 0.98
CA GLY A 55 -0.73 12.38 -0.32
C GLY A 55 -0.36 10.90 -0.21
N LYS A 56 0.41 10.52 0.82
CA LYS A 56 0.77 9.13 1.09
C LYS A 56 -0.44 8.26 1.43
N THR A 57 -1.33 8.73 2.31
CA THR A 57 -2.54 7.98 2.67
C THR A 57 -3.47 7.77 1.48
N VAL A 58 -3.67 8.81 0.66
CA VAL A 58 -4.45 8.72 -0.57
C VAL A 58 -3.83 7.69 -1.53
N ALA A 59 -2.51 7.74 -1.75
CA ALA A 59 -1.82 6.80 -2.62
C ALA A 59 -1.97 5.33 -2.16
N ILE A 60 -1.84 5.07 -0.86
CA ILE A 60 -1.99 3.72 -0.28
C ILE A 60 -3.42 3.21 -0.52
N SER A 61 -4.43 4.06 -0.27
CA SER A 61 -5.84 3.67 -0.48
C SER A 61 -6.15 3.37 -1.95
N ALA A 62 -5.63 4.19 -2.87
CA ALA A 62 -5.80 3.99 -4.31
C ALA A 62 -5.12 2.69 -4.80
N ALA A 63 -3.92 2.39 -4.29
CA ALA A 63 -3.20 1.17 -4.62
C ALA A 63 -3.96 -0.08 -4.17
N ALA A 64 -4.59 -0.06 -2.99
CA ALA A 64 -5.42 -1.17 -2.51
C ALA A 64 -6.62 -1.42 -3.43
N LEU A 65 -7.32 -0.37 -3.85
CA LEU A 65 -8.46 -0.50 -4.78
C LEU A 65 -8.01 -1.04 -6.15
N ALA A 66 -6.88 -0.57 -6.68
CA ALA A 66 -6.35 -1.05 -7.94
C ALA A 66 -5.99 -2.55 -7.90
N ALA A 67 -5.47 -3.03 -6.76
CA ALA A 67 -5.15 -4.44 -6.58
C ALA A 67 -6.42 -5.32 -6.62
N GLU A 68 -7.49 -4.93 -5.92
CA GLU A 68 -8.75 -5.69 -5.91
C GLU A 68 -9.40 -5.75 -7.30
N VAL A 69 -9.46 -4.60 -8.00
CA VAL A 69 -9.99 -4.54 -9.37
C VAL A 69 -9.13 -5.36 -10.34
N GLY A 70 -7.81 -5.29 -10.20
CA GLY A 70 -6.86 -6.07 -11.01
C GLY A 70 -7.04 -7.58 -10.82
N ILE A 71 -7.20 -8.04 -9.58
CA ILE A 71 -7.43 -9.46 -9.26
C ILE A 71 -8.77 -9.92 -9.84
N ALA A 72 -9.84 -9.13 -9.69
CA ALA A 72 -11.15 -9.45 -10.24
C ALA A 72 -11.13 -9.55 -11.78
N TRP A 73 -10.44 -8.62 -12.44
CA TRP A 73 -10.27 -8.65 -13.89
C TRP A 73 -9.44 -9.87 -14.36
N LEU A 74 -8.35 -10.20 -13.64
CA LEU A 74 -7.50 -11.32 -13.98
C LEU A 74 -8.26 -12.66 -13.88
N ARG A 75 -9.06 -12.85 -12.83
CA ARG A 75 -9.92 -14.05 -12.67
C ARG A 75 -10.88 -14.21 -13.86
N ARG A 76 -11.58 -13.12 -14.23
CA ARG A 76 -12.51 -13.13 -15.37
C ARG A 76 -11.80 -13.49 -16.69
N ARG A 77 -10.55 -13.08 -16.87
CA ARG A 77 -9.78 -13.40 -18.08
C ARG A 77 -9.39 -14.88 -18.14
N ILE A 78 -9.06 -15.49 -17.02
CA ILE A 78 -8.71 -16.93 -16.95
C ILE A 78 -9.93 -17.78 -17.29
N GLU A 79 -11.10 -17.46 -16.74
CA GLU A 79 -12.37 -18.15 -17.02
C GLU A 79 -12.86 -17.93 -18.48
N ALA A 80 -12.65 -16.74 -19.04
CA ALA A 80 -12.97 -16.48 -20.44
C ALA A 80 -12.03 -17.23 -21.40
N GLY A 81 -10.76 -17.41 -21.02
CA GLY A 81 -9.77 -18.13 -21.82
C GLY A 81 -9.97 -19.65 -21.84
N SER A 82 -10.60 -20.23 -20.82
CA SER A 82 -10.87 -21.68 -20.74
C SER A 82 -12.02 -22.15 -21.62
N ASN A 83 -12.92 -21.25 -22.04
CA ASN A 83 -14.13 -21.62 -22.78
C ASN A 83 -13.94 -21.65 -24.31
N THR A 84 -12.76 -21.28 -24.82
CA THR A 84 -12.48 -21.25 -26.28
C THR A 84 -11.84 -22.51 -26.85
N THR A 85 -11.68 -23.58 -26.07
CA THR A 85 -11.03 -24.83 -26.54
C THR A 85 -11.88 -26.08 -26.28
N THR A 86 -13.20 -26.02 -26.46
CA THR A 86 -14.02 -27.24 -26.46
C THR A 86 -15.19 -27.12 -27.43
N SER A 87 -14.88 -27.21 -28.71
CA SER A 87 -15.80 -27.56 -29.81
C SER A 87 -14.90 -28.07 -30.92
N SER A 88 -14.67 -29.37 -31.07
CA SER A 88 -15.52 -30.21 -31.92
C SER A 88 -15.05 -31.66 -31.79
N SER A 89 -15.95 -32.57 -31.44
CA SER A 89 -16.05 -33.94 -31.99
C SER A 89 -17.12 -34.69 -31.19
N THR A 90 -18.38 -34.47 -31.58
CA THR A 90 -19.44 -35.44 -31.35
C THR A 90 -19.56 -36.24 -32.63
N GLU A 91 -19.19 -37.52 -32.62
CA GLU A 91 -19.82 -38.48 -33.53
C GLU A 91 -19.93 -39.85 -32.86
N LEU A 92 -21.18 -40.31 -32.81
CA LEU A 92 -21.67 -41.60 -32.34
C LEU A 92 -21.00 -42.76 -33.08
N ALA A 93 -20.66 -43.83 -32.35
CA ALA A 93 -20.96 -45.18 -32.80
C ALA A 93 -20.99 -46.14 -31.60
N ALA A 94 -22.20 -46.52 -31.22
CA ALA A 94 -22.45 -47.69 -30.39
C ALA A 94 -21.85 -48.93 -31.06
N ARG A 95 -20.95 -49.62 -30.36
CA ARG A 95 -20.65 -51.03 -30.64
C ARG A 95 -20.03 -51.69 -29.42
N SER A 96 -20.85 -52.38 -28.63
CA SER A 96 -20.38 -53.55 -27.88
C SER A 96 -20.11 -54.67 -28.89
N PRO A 97 -19.05 -55.47 -28.68
CA PRO A 97 -19.31 -56.82 -28.20
C PRO A 97 -18.30 -57.34 -27.17
N THR A 98 -18.85 -58.01 -26.16
CA THR A 98 -18.46 -59.32 -25.61
C THR A 98 -16.96 -59.67 -25.45
N VAL A 99 -16.45 -59.50 -24.21
CA VAL A 99 -15.72 -60.46 -23.30
C VAL A 99 -14.67 -61.41 -23.95
N PRO A 100 -13.41 -61.47 -23.44
CA PRO A 100 -13.12 -62.28 -22.26
C PRO A 100 -12.28 -61.65 -21.15
N THR A 101 -12.73 -61.94 -19.94
CA THR A 101 -12.00 -62.04 -18.67
C THR A 101 -10.48 -62.10 -18.82
N THR A 102 -9.81 -61.04 -18.39
CA THR A 102 -8.42 -61.10 -17.94
C THR A 102 -8.40 -60.60 -16.51
N THR A 103 -8.15 -61.52 -15.58
CA THR A 103 -7.82 -61.23 -14.19
C THR A 103 -6.50 -60.47 -14.15
N PHE A 104 -6.57 -59.15 -14.29
CA PHE A 104 -5.50 -58.29 -13.82
C PHE A 104 -5.79 -58.00 -12.35
N THR A 105 -5.01 -58.63 -11.47
CA THR A 105 -4.85 -58.19 -10.09
C THR A 105 -4.37 -56.74 -10.12
N THR A 106 -5.31 -55.80 -10.11
CA THR A 106 -5.01 -54.38 -10.05
C THR A 106 -4.50 -54.12 -8.64
N LYS A 107 -3.19 -54.03 -8.49
CA LYS A 107 -2.56 -53.45 -7.31
C LYS A 107 -3.21 -52.07 -7.10
N PRO A 108 -3.78 -51.76 -5.92
CA PRO A 108 -4.38 -50.46 -5.70
C PRO A 108 -3.27 -49.42 -5.90
N GLN A 109 -3.45 -48.53 -6.88
CA GLN A 109 -2.58 -47.36 -7.01
C GLN A 109 -2.94 -46.47 -5.83
N SER A 110 -2.07 -46.42 -4.82
CA SER A 110 -2.26 -45.50 -3.70
C SER A 110 -2.07 -44.08 -4.22
N ASN A 111 -3.17 -43.32 -4.24
CA ASN A 111 -3.12 -41.91 -4.57
C ASN A 111 -2.51 -41.19 -3.37
N VAL A 112 -1.41 -40.49 -3.61
CA VAL A 112 -0.70 -39.74 -2.57
C VAL A 112 -1.01 -38.27 -2.76
N THR A 113 -1.79 -37.70 -1.84
CA THR A 113 -2.02 -36.25 -1.80
C THR A 113 -1.02 -35.60 -0.84
N ILE A 114 -0.20 -34.68 -1.36
CA ILE A 114 0.70 -33.86 -0.55
C ILE A 114 0.01 -32.54 -0.25
N MET A 115 -0.34 -32.30 1.01
CA MET A 115 -0.93 -31.05 1.47
C MET A 115 0.14 -30.17 2.13
N SER A 116 0.25 -28.92 1.66
CA SER A 116 1.10 -27.89 2.26
C SER A 116 0.23 -26.97 3.12
N GLN A 117 0.52 -26.88 4.42
CA GLN A 117 -0.14 -25.96 5.32
C GLN A 117 0.86 -24.95 5.88
N ARG A 118 0.60 -23.66 5.64
CA ARG A 118 1.38 -22.55 6.21
C ARG A 118 0.77 -22.14 7.55
N VAL A 119 1.54 -22.25 8.62
CA VAL A 119 1.13 -21.86 9.98
C VAL A 119 1.98 -20.69 10.43
N VAL A 120 1.32 -19.61 10.87
CA VAL A 120 1.98 -18.39 11.34
C VAL A 120 1.62 -18.20 12.82
N ASP A 121 2.60 -18.41 13.69
CA ASP A 121 2.46 -18.21 15.12
C ASP A 121 2.91 -16.80 15.49
N ILE A 122 2.02 -16.03 16.12
CA ILE A 122 2.29 -14.68 16.60
C ILE A 122 2.38 -14.73 18.12
N PHE A 123 3.57 -14.52 18.65
CA PHE A 123 3.81 -14.42 20.09
C PHE A 123 3.87 -12.96 20.51
N ASP A 124 3.06 -12.61 21.50
CA ASP A 124 3.11 -11.34 22.20
C ASP A 124 3.39 -11.62 23.68
N ASN A 125 4.52 -11.14 24.17
CA ASN A 125 4.99 -11.39 25.54
C ASN A 125 4.63 -10.26 26.51
N GLY A 126 3.80 -9.29 26.10
CA GLY A 126 3.36 -8.17 26.95
C GLY A 126 4.46 -7.15 27.27
N SER A 127 5.73 -7.41 26.93
CA SER A 127 6.84 -6.45 27.01
C SER A 127 7.05 -5.68 25.70
N GLY A 128 6.16 -5.86 24.72
CA GLY A 128 6.18 -5.17 23.42
C GLY A 128 7.07 -5.84 22.37
N GLU A 129 7.69 -6.99 22.67
CA GLU A 129 8.47 -7.75 21.69
C GLU A 129 7.57 -8.76 20.97
N ARG A 130 7.18 -8.43 19.73
CA ARG A 130 6.40 -9.35 18.89
C ARG A 130 7.33 -10.28 18.12
N ARG A 131 7.15 -11.59 18.30
CA ARG A 131 7.85 -12.61 17.49
C ARG A 131 6.87 -13.29 16.55
N ILE A 132 7.23 -13.33 15.27
CA ILE A 132 6.48 -14.01 14.22
C ILE A 132 7.30 -15.23 13.81
N VAL A 133 6.77 -16.42 14.02
CA VAL A 133 7.40 -17.68 13.60
C VAL A 133 6.55 -18.29 12.51
N GLU A 134 7.15 -18.47 11.34
CA GLU A 134 6.50 -19.12 10.21
C GLU A 134 6.97 -20.56 10.10
N ARG A 135 6.02 -21.49 9.98
CA ARG A 135 6.30 -22.92 9.78
C ARG A 135 5.44 -23.46 8.64
N THR A 136 6.07 -24.21 7.75
CA THR A 136 5.39 -24.92 6.67
C THR A 136 5.36 -26.40 7.02
N LEU A 137 4.17 -26.95 7.19
CA LEU A 137 3.97 -28.38 7.44
C LEU A 137 3.61 -29.07 6.12
N TRP A 138 4.28 -30.20 5.88
CA TRP A 138 4.04 -31.06 4.73
C TRP A 138 3.39 -32.35 5.26
N GLN A 139 2.14 -32.58 4.89
CA GLN A 139 1.44 -33.80 5.26
C GLN A 139 1.17 -34.63 4.01
N ARG A 140 1.61 -35.89 4.05
CA ARG A 140 1.29 -36.90 3.06
C ARG A 140 0.02 -37.61 3.52
N ILE A 141 -1.03 -37.55 2.72
CA ILE A 141 -2.26 -38.31 2.93
C ILE A 141 -2.27 -39.41 1.86
N GLU A 142 -2.39 -40.65 2.30
CA GLU A 142 -2.55 -41.83 1.43
C GLU A 142 -4.03 -42.21 1.47
N GLU A 143 -4.71 -42.16 0.31
CA GLU A 143 -6.08 -42.66 0.12
C GLU A 143 -6.10 -44.14 -0.28
#